data_AF-A0A4D4KCX3-F1
#
_entry.id   AF-A0A4D4KCX3-F1
#
_cell.length_a   1.000
_cell.length_b   1.000
_cell.length_c   1.000
_cell.angle_alpha   90.00
_cell.angle_beta   90.00
_cell.angle_gamma   90.00
#
_symmetry.space_group_name_H-M   'P 1'
#
loop_
_entity.id
_entity.type
_entity.pdbx_description
1 polymer ?
#
loop_
_entity_poly.entity_id
_entity_poly.type
_entity_poly.pdbx_seq_one_letter_code
_entity_poly.pdbx_strand_id
1 'polypeptide(L)'
;MSTDAEQAHSPHNTPPPRPAHPPRTAPAQPSAPPPRPTAPPGFTPDPDTPILGVRAKVPFPRGTAGASGTRVPPRPLAPPRTEGLFADGGRRGRRRPPSRTAAAAASLVLGLGLLGGAAAGSWLGEDPDAPPSTADTYAHARSAWHSVPVDDLFPRTLRGKGEGPGGADRLWTRIAVAPDSSCGGGFDPLLAKALAPVGCKRLVRATYTDATSTSVTTVGLLVTTSGPTGMRALHQRFMTEKLDERTDLMPRAYAAKGTAAAGFGDDQRASWRIRILTDAPVVLYTVSGFADGRKVTDPQSAGEATQRGATSAPAQSGLGNDARSIADAIEAIFRRALSTVTETTS
;
A
#
# COMPACT_ATOMS: atom_id res chain seq x y z
N MET A 1 -58.29 -36.07 67.35
CA MET A 1 -59.59 -36.03 66.67
C MET A 1 -59.41 -35.15 65.44
N SER A 2 -59.05 -35.78 64.32
CA SER A 2 -58.86 -35.12 63.02
C SER A 2 -60.19 -35.14 62.28
N THR A 3 -60.63 -34.00 61.79
CA THR A 3 -61.78 -33.88 60.88
C THR A 3 -61.24 -33.80 59.46
N ASP A 4 -61.48 -34.86 58.68
CA ASP A 4 -61.41 -34.89 57.23
C ASP A 4 -62.40 -33.89 56.63
N ALA A 5 -61.91 -33.05 55.71
CA ALA A 5 -62.74 -32.27 54.81
C ALA A 5 -62.31 -32.59 53.37
N GLU A 6 -63.14 -33.42 52.78
CA GLU A 6 -63.28 -33.85 51.40
C GLU A 6 -62.97 -32.76 50.34
N GLN A 7 -61.92 -32.97 49.54
CA GLN A 7 -61.74 -32.27 48.27
C GLN A 7 -62.30 -33.14 47.13
N ALA A 8 -63.41 -32.68 46.56
CA ALA A 8 -64.01 -33.23 45.35
C ALA A 8 -63.04 -33.09 44.16
N HIS A 9 -62.53 -34.22 43.65
CA HIS A 9 -61.83 -34.30 42.38
C HIS A 9 -62.85 -34.51 41.25
N SER A 10 -62.99 -33.53 40.36
CA SER A 10 -63.71 -33.71 39.10
C SER A 10 -62.92 -34.66 38.18
N PRO A 11 -63.55 -35.67 37.54
CA PRO A 11 -62.95 -36.41 36.46
C PRO A 11 -63.03 -35.58 35.17
N HIS A 12 -62.16 -35.88 34.21
CA HIS A 12 -62.04 -35.27 32.87
C HIS A 12 -61.01 -34.15 32.74
N ASN A 13 -59.75 -34.56 32.53
CA ASN A 13 -58.93 -33.92 31.52
C ASN A 13 -57.85 -34.90 31.01
N THR A 14 -58.27 -35.83 30.16
CA THR A 14 -57.33 -36.67 29.40
C THR A 14 -56.97 -35.91 28.12
N PRO A 15 -55.71 -35.49 27.91
CA PRO A 15 -55.32 -34.82 26.67
C PRO A 15 -55.41 -35.78 25.48
N PRO A 16 -55.76 -35.30 24.28
CA PRO A 16 -55.90 -36.15 23.09
C PRO A 16 -54.55 -36.76 22.68
N PRO A 17 -54.54 -37.95 22.05
CA PRO A 17 -53.32 -38.59 21.60
C PRO A 17 -52.63 -37.78 20.49
N ARG A 18 -51.30 -37.73 20.58
CA ARG A 18 -50.41 -37.03 19.63
C ARG A 18 -50.54 -37.65 18.22
N PRO A 19 -50.58 -36.84 17.14
CA PRO A 19 -50.59 -37.36 15.77
C PRO A 19 -49.35 -38.23 15.49
N ALA A 20 -49.57 -39.36 14.82
CA ALA A 20 -48.49 -40.27 14.40
C ALA A 20 -47.53 -39.54 13.44
N HIS A 21 -46.22 -39.70 13.67
CA HIS A 21 -45.20 -39.20 12.76
C HIS A 21 -45.24 -39.97 11.43
N PRO A 22 -45.07 -39.29 10.28
CA PRO A 22 -44.93 -39.98 9.00
C PRO A 22 -43.68 -40.86 9.00
N PRO A 23 -43.67 -41.97 8.22
CA PRO A 23 -42.55 -42.89 8.17
C PRO A 23 -41.29 -42.16 7.68
N ARG A 24 -40.18 -42.39 8.40
CA ARG A 24 -38.86 -41.86 8.08
C ARG A 24 -38.39 -42.49 6.77
N THR A 25 -38.41 -41.72 5.68
CA THR A 25 -37.77 -42.10 4.41
C THR A 25 -36.28 -42.30 4.65
N ALA A 26 -35.75 -43.45 4.25
CA ALA A 26 -34.32 -43.72 4.29
C ALA A 26 -33.56 -42.69 3.41
N PRO A 27 -32.37 -42.22 3.83
CA PRO A 27 -31.58 -41.34 2.98
C PRO A 27 -31.17 -42.08 1.71
N ALA A 28 -31.35 -41.41 0.57
CA ALA A 28 -30.87 -41.88 -0.72
C ALA A 28 -29.35 -42.11 -0.65
N GLN A 29 -28.88 -43.26 -1.14
CA GLN A 29 -27.46 -43.55 -1.27
C GLN A 29 -26.77 -42.46 -2.11
N PRO A 30 -25.59 -41.96 -1.71
CA PRO A 30 -24.82 -41.04 -2.55
C PRO A 30 -24.48 -41.70 -3.88
N SER A 31 -24.87 -41.06 -4.98
CA SER A 31 -24.43 -41.46 -6.32
C SER A 31 -22.90 -41.43 -6.41
N ALA A 32 -22.34 -42.42 -7.11
CA ALA A 32 -20.89 -42.54 -7.31
C ALA A 32 -20.27 -41.23 -7.86
N PRO A 33 -19.03 -40.89 -7.45
CA PRO A 33 -18.37 -39.69 -7.92
C PRO A 33 -18.14 -39.74 -9.44
N PRO A 34 -18.22 -38.59 -10.15
CA PRO A 34 -17.95 -38.54 -11.58
C PRO A 34 -16.48 -38.91 -11.89
N PRO A 35 -16.20 -39.48 -13.07
CA PRO A 35 -14.83 -39.82 -13.47
C PRO A 35 -13.96 -38.56 -13.53
N ARG A 36 -12.72 -38.71 -13.05
CA ARG A 36 -11.71 -37.64 -13.01
C ARG A 36 -11.42 -37.13 -14.44
N PRO A 37 -11.33 -35.81 -14.67
CA PRO A 37 -10.86 -35.27 -15.94
C PRO A 37 -9.46 -35.78 -16.24
N THR A 38 -9.25 -36.28 -17.46
CA THR A 38 -7.94 -36.63 -17.99
C THR A 38 -7.02 -35.41 -17.96
N ALA A 39 -5.82 -35.57 -17.41
CA ALA A 39 -4.81 -34.53 -17.39
C ALA A 39 -4.50 -34.07 -18.83
N PRO A 40 -4.36 -32.75 -19.09
CA PRO A 40 -3.86 -32.29 -20.37
C PRO A 40 -2.41 -32.78 -20.58
N PRO A 41 -1.99 -33.04 -21.83
CA PRO A 41 -0.63 -33.49 -22.10
C PRO A 41 0.38 -32.49 -21.56
N GLY A 42 1.39 -33.02 -20.88
CA GLY A 42 2.45 -32.25 -20.24
C GLY A 42 3.14 -31.32 -21.23
N PHE A 43 3.28 -30.06 -20.84
CA PHE A 43 4.12 -29.09 -21.52
C PHE A 43 5.59 -29.50 -21.34
N THR A 44 6.23 -29.98 -22.41
CA THR A 44 7.68 -30.10 -22.49
C THR A 44 8.23 -28.76 -23.01
N PRO A 45 9.04 -28.02 -22.24
CA PRO A 45 9.64 -26.79 -22.73
C PRO A 45 10.60 -27.09 -23.89
N ASP A 46 10.42 -26.36 -24.98
CA ASP A 46 11.34 -26.30 -26.11
C ASP A 46 12.67 -25.66 -25.65
N PRO A 47 13.83 -26.31 -25.84
CA PRO A 47 15.13 -25.78 -25.42
C PRO A 47 15.55 -24.49 -26.15
N ASP A 48 14.86 -24.07 -27.21
CA ASP A 48 15.26 -22.92 -28.04
C ASP A 48 14.40 -21.65 -27.86
N THR A 49 13.56 -21.58 -26.81
CA THR A 49 12.81 -20.34 -26.49
C THR A 49 13.62 -19.43 -25.55
N PRO A 50 14.03 -18.21 -25.97
CA PRO A 50 14.82 -17.33 -25.12
C PRO A 50 13.97 -16.70 -24.01
N ILE A 51 14.19 -17.13 -22.76
CA ILE A 51 13.73 -16.44 -21.55
C ILE A 51 14.64 -15.22 -21.33
N LEU A 52 14.09 -14.03 -21.54
CA LEU A 52 14.73 -12.76 -21.14
C LEU A 52 14.74 -12.67 -19.60
N GLY A 53 15.93 -12.73 -18.98
CA GLY A 53 16.06 -12.35 -17.56
C GLY A 53 17.18 -12.97 -16.73
N VAL A 54 18.06 -13.82 -17.29
CA VAL A 54 19.18 -14.39 -16.51
C VAL A 54 20.52 -13.94 -17.09
N ARG A 55 21.26 -13.11 -16.34
CA ARG A 55 22.66 -12.78 -16.65
C ARG A 55 23.51 -14.05 -16.55
N ALA A 56 24.12 -14.44 -17.67
CA ALA A 56 25.10 -15.51 -17.71
C ALA A 56 26.37 -15.13 -16.93
N LYS A 57 26.83 -16.07 -16.11
CA LYS A 57 28.07 -16.03 -15.32
C LYS A 57 29.25 -16.25 -16.27
N VAL A 58 30.10 -15.24 -16.45
CA VAL A 58 31.30 -15.33 -17.31
C VAL A 58 32.36 -16.22 -16.63
N PRO A 59 32.99 -17.19 -17.32
CA PRO A 59 34.09 -17.97 -16.76
C PRO A 59 35.44 -17.26 -16.90
N PHE A 60 36.25 -17.37 -15.84
CA PHE A 60 37.67 -16.99 -15.82
C PHE A 60 38.50 -17.82 -16.80
N PRO A 61 39.51 -17.24 -17.48
CA PRO A 61 40.65 -17.99 -17.98
C PRO A 61 41.83 -17.90 -16.98
N ARG A 62 42.42 -19.06 -16.69
CA ARG A 62 43.77 -19.21 -16.11
C ARG A 62 44.81 -19.23 -17.24
N GLY A 63 45.93 -18.54 -17.03
CA GLY A 63 47.19 -18.72 -17.77
C GLY A 63 48.18 -17.62 -17.40
N THR A 64 49.04 -17.84 -16.41
CA THR A 64 50.49 -18.24 -16.48
C THR A 64 51.42 -17.07 -16.14
N ALA A 65 52.38 -17.37 -15.28
CA ALA A 65 53.32 -16.46 -14.66
C ALA A 65 54.39 -15.89 -15.63
N GLY A 66 54.83 -14.66 -15.35
CA GLY A 66 56.03 -14.04 -15.91
C GLY A 66 56.38 -12.78 -15.11
N ALA A 67 57.54 -12.79 -14.47
CA ALA A 67 57.99 -11.82 -13.48
C ALA A 67 58.52 -10.50 -14.07
N SER A 68 58.68 -9.53 -13.15
CA SER A 68 59.63 -8.40 -13.16
C SER A 68 59.16 -7.06 -13.71
N GLY A 69 59.23 -6.02 -12.88
CA GLY A 69 59.32 -4.63 -13.35
C GLY A 69 58.63 -3.57 -12.49
N THR A 70 59.21 -3.24 -11.34
CA THR A 70 58.88 -2.07 -10.52
C THR A 70 59.06 -0.77 -11.31
N ARG A 71 58.07 0.14 -11.34
CA ARG A 71 58.31 1.61 -11.43
C ARG A 71 57.07 2.45 -11.13
N VAL A 72 57.18 3.20 -10.04
CA VAL A 72 56.36 4.33 -9.62
C VAL A 72 56.83 5.60 -10.36
N PRO A 73 55.97 6.51 -10.83
CA PRO A 73 56.40 7.82 -11.31
C PRO A 73 56.54 8.84 -10.15
N PRO A 74 57.59 9.68 -10.13
CA PRO A 74 57.80 10.64 -9.05
C PRO A 74 57.15 12.02 -9.29
N ARG A 75 56.87 12.67 -8.17
CA ARG A 75 56.36 14.02 -7.96
C ARG A 75 57.41 15.09 -8.30
N PRO A 76 57.08 16.22 -8.94
CA PRO A 76 58.06 17.28 -9.19
C PRO A 76 58.41 18.08 -7.93
N LEU A 77 59.73 18.23 -7.72
CA LEU A 77 60.41 19.02 -6.71
C LEU A 77 60.55 20.49 -7.18
N ALA A 78 60.49 21.42 -6.23
CA ALA A 78 60.71 22.86 -6.43
C ALA A 78 62.14 23.20 -6.92
N PRO A 79 62.34 24.31 -7.66
CA PRO A 79 63.67 24.86 -7.94
C PRO A 79 64.12 25.96 -6.93
N PRO A 80 65.42 26.28 -6.89
CA PRO A 80 66.14 26.73 -5.69
C PRO A 80 66.31 28.24 -5.53
N ARG A 81 66.72 28.64 -4.31
CA ARG A 81 67.28 29.95 -3.97
C ARG A 81 68.64 30.15 -4.65
N THR A 82 68.89 31.34 -5.15
CA THR A 82 70.23 31.82 -5.53
C THR A 82 70.49 33.12 -4.77
N GLU A 83 71.46 33.09 -3.88
CA GLU A 83 72.13 34.29 -3.37
C GLU A 83 73.20 34.72 -4.37
N GLY A 84 73.28 36.01 -4.65
CA GLY A 84 74.34 36.65 -5.42
C GLY A 84 74.42 38.11 -5.02
N LEU A 85 75.54 38.49 -4.38
CA LEU A 85 75.85 39.85 -3.94
C LEU A 85 76.42 40.72 -5.08
N PHE A 86 76.28 42.04 -4.86
CA PHE A 86 77.05 43.20 -5.37
C PHE A 86 76.82 43.66 -6.83
N ALA A 87 76.28 44.87 -6.99
CA ALA A 87 77.07 46.09 -7.23
C ALA A 87 76.16 47.31 -7.47
N ASP A 88 76.69 48.46 -7.07
CA ASP A 88 76.12 49.81 -7.00
C ASP A 88 75.98 50.49 -8.39
N GLY A 89 75.09 51.48 -8.49
CA GLY A 89 75.11 52.44 -9.60
C GLY A 89 73.76 52.98 -10.12
N GLY A 90 73.43 54.22 -9.75
CA GLY A 90 72.87 55.18 -10.72
C GLY A 90 71.40 55.59 -10.59
N ARG A 91 71.17 56.77 -10.02
CA ARG A 91 69.94 57.58 -10.12
C ARG A 91 69.44 57.71 -11.58
N ARG A 92 68.13 57.60 -11.78
CA ARG A 92 67.30 58.59 -12.53
C ARG A 92 65.82 58.28 -12.39
N GLY A 93 65.06 59.28 -11.95
CA GLY A 93 63.62 59.17 -11.71
C GLY A 93 62.80 59.02 -13.00
N ARG A 94 61.69 58.29 -12.88
CA ARG A 94 60.56 58.43 -13.79
C ARG A 94 59.26 58.21 -13.03
N ARG A 95 58.48 59.29 -12.92
CA ARG A 95 57.14 59.35 -12.34
C ARG A 95 56.23 58.30 -13.02
N ARG A 96 55.56 57.46 -12.22
CA ARG A 96 54.49 56.56 -12.69
C ARG A 96 53.12 57.24 -12.49
N PRO A 97 52.20 57.18 -13.46
CA PRO A 97 50.90 57.85 -13.38
C PRO A 97 49.91 57.11 -12.44
N PRO A 98 48.90 57.81 -11.90
CA PRO A 98 48.03 57.33 -10.82
C PRO A 98 46.88 56.41 -11.27
N SER A 99 46.94 55.80 -12.45
CA SER A 99 45.84 55.02 -13.02
C SER A 99 45.83 53.52 -12.66
N ARG A 100 46.86 53.03 -11.94
CA ARG A 100 46.95 51.60 -11.56
C ARG A 100 46.43 51.28 -10.16
N THR A 101 46.17 52.28 -9.32
CA THR A 101 45.62 52.09 -7.97
C THR A 101 44.10 51.92 -7.99
N ALA A 102 43.39 52.56 -8.93
CA ALA A 102 41.94 52.44 -9.08
C ALA A 102 41.50 51.06 -9.58
N ALA A 103 42.24 50.46 -10.52
CA ALA A 103 41.93 49.12 -11.04
C ALA A 103 42.17 48.01 -10.00
N ALA A 104 43.17 48.18 -9.13
CA ALA A 104 43.44 47.25 -8.04
C ALA A 104 42.35 47.30 -6.95
N ALA A 105 41.86 48.50 -6.62
CA ALA A 105 40.77 48.67 -5.65
C ALA A 105 39.44 48.11 -6.17
N ALA A 106 39.10 48.35 -7.45
CA ALA A 106 37.89 47.79 -8.06
C ALA A 106 37.89 46.25 -8.11
N SER A 107 39.06 45.65 -8.38
CA SER A 107 39.22 44.18 -8.40
C SER A 107 39.11 43.57 -6.99
N LEU A 108 39.53 44.30 -5.96
CA LEU A 108 39.38 43.86 -4.56
C LEU A 108 37.92 43.93 -4.09
N VAL A 109 37.17 44.96 -4.48
CA VAL A 109 35.74 45.10 -4.16
C VAL A 109 34.91 44.06 -4.91
N LEU A 110 35.22 43.79 -6.19
CA LEU A 110 34.60 42.70 -6.95
C LEU A 110 34.95 41.32 -6.37
N GLY A 111 36.20 41.11 -5.92
CA GLY A 111 36.64 39.89 -5.26
C GLY A 111 35.94 39.64 -3.90
N LEU A 112 35.83 40.67 -3.05
CA LEU A 112 35.08 40.56 -1.79
C LEU A 112 33.57 40.43 -2.00
N GLY A 113 33.00 41.05 -3.03
CA GLY A 113 31.59 40.89 -3.40
C GLY A 113 31.25 39.47 -3.89
N LEU A 114 32.16 38.85 -4.66
CA LEU A 114 32.04 37.46 -5.11
C LEU A 114 32.25 36.44 -3.98
N LEU A 115 33.15 36.73 -3.02
CA LEU A 115 33.35 35.90 -1.83
C LEU A 115 32.21 36.03 -0.82
N GLY A 116 31.58 37.22 -0.71
CA GLY A 116 30.39 37.45 0.11
C GLY A 116 29.12 36.81 -0.47
N GLY A 117 28.99 36.75 -1.80
CA GLY A 117 27.87 36.07 -2.46
C GLY A 117 27.88 34.55 -2.31
N ALA A 118 29.06 33.93 -2.20
CA ALA A 118 29.20 32.49 -1.98
C ALA A 118 28.81 32.05 -0.56
N ALA A 119 28.88 32.94 0.44
CA ALA A 119 28.50 32.64 1.82
C ALA A 119 27.00 32.82 2.10
N ALA A 120 26.26 33.50 1.20
CA ALA A 120 24.79 33.61 1.28
C ALA A 120 24.07 32.50 0.49
N GLY A 121 24.72 31.91 -0.53
CA GLY A 121 24.17 30.77 -1.28
C GLY A 121 24.23 29.44 -0.53
N SER A 122 25.12 29.30 0.45
CA SER A 122 25.27 28.06 1.24
C SER A 122 24.20 27.87 2.31
N TRP A 123 23.34 28.86 2.56
CA TRP A 123 22.19 28.74 3.46
C TRP A 123 20.89 28.33 2.74
N LEU A 124 20.94 28.21 1.42
CA LEU A 124 19.87 27.64 0.57
C LEU A 124 20.32 26.35 -0.12
N GLY A 125 21.47 25.78 0.30
CA GLY A 125 21.85 24.43 -0.08
C GLY A 125 20.92 23.46 0.64
N GLU A 126 19.89 22.99 -0.07
CA GLU A 126 19.11 21.82 0.34
C GLU A 126 20.10 20.70 0.65
N ASP A 127 20.14 20.28 1.92
CA ASP A 127 21.00 19.20 2.36
C ASP A 127 20.51 17.91 1.68
N PRO A 128 21.29 17.32 0.75
CA PRO A 128 20.83 16.16 -0.02
C PRO A 128 20.59 14.92 0.85
N ASP A 129 21.09 14.93 2.09
CA ASP A 129 20.90 13.88 3.09
C ASP A 129 19.77 14.20 4.11
N ALA A 130 19.12 15.36 4.01
CA ALA A 130 17.99 15.68 4.88
C ALA A 130 16.77 14.79 4.54
N PRO A 131 16.08 14.22 5.55
CA PRO A 131 14.87 13.45 5.30
C PRO A 131 13.80 14.33 4.63
N PRO A 132 13.00 13.77 3.70
CA PRO A 132 12.01 14.54 2.95
C PRO A 132 11.04 15.24 3.90
N SER A 133 10.67 16.49 3.57
CA SER A 133 9.70 17.21 4.39
C SER A 133 8.32 16.53 4.35
N THR A 134 7.45 16.85 5.30
CA THR A 134 6.05 16.38 5.25
C THR A 134 5.34 16.87 3.99
N ALA A 135 5.68 18.05 3.48
CA ALA A 135 5.11 18.58 2.26
C ALA A 135 5.54 17.75 1.04
N ASP A 136 6.82 17.38 0.94
CA ASP A 136 7.35 16.55 -0.14
C ASP A 136 6.76 15.14 -0.11
N THR A 137 6.65 14.55 1.08
CA THR A 137 6.01 13.24 1.27
C THR A 137 4.56 13.27 0.78
N TYR A 138 3.81 14.33 1.12
CA TYR A 138 2.44 14.50 0.66
C TYR A 138 2.34 14.76 -0.85
N ALA A 139 3.28 15.50 -1.44
CA ALA A 139 3.34 15.73 -2.88
C ALA A 139 3.60 14.43 -3.63
N HIS A 140 4.62 13.68 -3.21
CA HIS A 140 5.00 12.39 -3.79
C HIS A 140 3.87 11.35 -3.66
N ALA A 141 3.26 11.24 -2.48
CA ALA A 141 2.15 10.32 -2.26
C ALA A 141 0.90 10.68 -3.10
N ARG A 142 0.74 11.95 -3.48
CA ARG A 142 -0.36 12.38 -4.37
C ARG A 142 -0.13 12.00 -5.83
N SER A 143 1.11 11.80 -6.27
CA SER A 143 1.43 11.28 -7.61
C SER A 143 1.45 9.76 -7.69
N ALA A 144 1.53 9.05 -6.55
CA ALA A 144 1.72 7.60 -6.50
C ALA A 144 0.72 6.79 -7.34
N TRP A 145 -0.53 7.26 -7.49
CA TRP A 145 -1.55 6.57 -8.29
C TRP A 145 -1.20 6.46 -9.79
N HIS A 146 -0.35 7.35 -10.31
CA HIS A 146 0.10 7.33 -11.71
C HIS A 146 1.60 7.03 -11.86
N SER A 147 2.40 7.29 -10.82
CA SER A 147 3.85 7.08 -10.87
C SER A 147 4.29 5.68 -10.42
N VAL A 148 3.49 5.00 -9.60
CA VAL A 148 3.79 3.63 -9.14
C VAL A 148 3.08 2.63 -10.05
N PRO A 149 3.78 1.61 -10.58
CA PRO A 149 3.15 0.55 -11.36
C PRO A 149 2.00 -0.11 -10.59
N VAL A 150 0.92 -0.44 -11.31
CA VAL A 150 -0.27 -1.05 -10.72
C VAL A 150 0.02 -2.39 -10.04
N ASP A 151 0.99 -3.15 -10.54
CA ASP A 151 1.40 -4.43 -9.97
C ASP A 151 2.23 -4.25 -8.68
N ASP A 152 2.81 -3.08 -8.45
CA ASP A 152 3.50 -2.74 -7.20
C ASP A 152 2.51 -2.21 -6.17
N LEU A 153 1.49 -1.44 -6.59
CA LEU A 153 0.46 -0.91 -5.70
C LEU A 153 -0.58 -1.96 -5.30
N PHE A 154 -0.98 -2.79 -6.26
CA PHE A 154 -1.94 -3.88 -6.10
C PHE A 154 -1.31 -5.18 -6.62
N PRO A 155 -0.44 -5.86 -5.87
CA PRO A 155 0.19 -7.08 -6.32
C PRO A 155 -0.79 -8.14 -6.80
N ARG A 156 -0.38 -8.93 -7.79
CA ARG A 156 -1.20 -10.04 -8.32
C ARG A 156 -1.60 -11.05 -7.25
N THR A 157 -0.78 -11.16 -6.21
CA THR A 157 -0.97 -12.09 -5.10
C THR A 157 -0.65 -11.40 -3.79
N LEU A 158 -1.55 -11.51 -2.82
CA LEU A 158 -1.31 -11.11 -1.43
C LEU A 158 -1.20 -12.36 -0.55
N ARG A 159 -0.31 -12.32 0.44
CA ARG A 159 -0.09 -13.40 1.39
C ARG A 159 -0.27 -12.88 2.81
N GLY A 160 -1.21 -13.45 3.56
CA GLY A 160 -1.47 -13.16 4.96
C GLY A 160 -0.90 -14.26 5.84
N LYS A 161 0.27 -14.05 6.44
CA LYS A 161 0.92 -15.10 7.24
C LYS A 161 0.19 -15.32 8.56
N GLY A 162 -0.27 -16.53 8.83
CA GLY A 162 -0.97 -16.86 10.06
C GLY A 162 -2.34 -16.19 10.25
N GLU A 163 -2.93 -15.64 9.19
CA GLU A 163 -4.20 -14.88 9.25
C GLU A 163 -5.44 -15.76 9.00
N GLY A 164 -5.23 -17.04 8.69
CA GLY A 164 -6.27 -18.04 8.47
C GLY A 164 -6.67 -18.78 9.76
N PRO A 165 -7.78 -19.54 9.72
CA PRO A 165 -8.20 -20.37 10.85
C PRO A 165 -7.06 -21.28 11.33
N GLY A 166 -6.86 -21.36 12.65
CA GLY A 166 -5.77 -22.15 13.24
C GLY A 166 -4.36 -21.61 12.95
N GLY A 167 -4.21 -20.36 12.50
CA GLY A 167 -2.92 -19.77 12.15
C GLY A 167 -2.41 -20.23 10.78
N ALA A 168 -3.30 -20.67 9.88
CA ALA A 168 -2.94 -20.98 8.51
C ALA A 168 -2.58 -19.71 7.72
N ASP A 169 -1.73 -19.83 6.72
CA ASP A 169 -1.49 -18.75 5.79
C ASP A 169 -2.72 -18.54 4.89
N ARG A 170 -3.04 -17.27 4.62
CA ARG A 170 -4.04 -16.87 3.62
C ARG A 170 -3.36 -16.42 2.34
N LEU A 171 -4.03 -16.69 1.22
CA LEU A 171 -3.61 -16.29 -0.10
C LEU A 171 -4.81 -15.62 -0.79
N TRP A 172 -4.57 -14.46 -1.38
CA TRP A 172 -5.54 -13.78 -2.23
C TRP A 172 -4.94 -13.49 -3.59
N THR A 173 -5.73 -13.69 -4.65
CA THR A 173 -5.34 -13.43 -6.03
C THR A 173 -6.14 -12.28 -6.59
N ARG A 174 -5.45 -11.30 -7.19
CA ARG A 174 -6.07 -10.15 -7.85
C ARG A 174 -6.79 -10.62 -9.11
N ILE A 175 -8.10 -10.44 -9.14
CA ILE A 175 -8.96 -10.83 -10.28
C ILE A 175 -9.36 -9.65 -11.14
N ALA A 176 -9.24 -8.43 -10.64
CA ALA A 176 -9.56 -7.23 -11.40
C ALA A 176 -8.83 -5.98 -10.90
N VAL A 177 -8.63 -5.03 -11.80
CA VAL A 177 -8.26 -3.65 -11.49
C VAL A 177 -9.27 -2.73 -12.16
N ALA A 178 -9.73 -1.71 -11.45
CA ALA A 178 -10.64 -0.73 -12.02
C ALA A 178 -9.93 0.11 -13.08
N PRO A 179 -10.57 0.38 -14.23
CA PRO A 179 -10.04 1.33 -15.19
C PRO A 179 -9.93 2.70 -14.53
N ASP A 180 -9.04 3.50 -15.08
CA ASP A 180 -8.76 4.84 -14.58
C ASP A 180 -10.02 5.71 -14.66
N SER A 181 -10.60 6.05 -13.51
CA SER A 181 -11.83 6.84 -13.41
C SER A 181 -11.73 7.95 -12.38
N SER A 182 -12.56 8.98 -12.52
CA SER A 182 -12.76 9.92 -11.43
C SER A 182 -13.36 9.19 -10.21
N CYS A 183 -13.47 9.90 -9.10
CA CYS A 183 -13.92 9.35 -7.82
C CYS A 183 -15.44 9.14 -7.76
N GLY A 184 -16.16 9.57 -8.80
CA GLY A 184 -17.61 9.41 -8.91
C GLY A 184 -18.01 7.94 -8.91
N GLY A 185 -19.06 7.61 -8.16
CA GLY A 185 -19.60 6.24 -8.08
C GLY A 185 -18.74 5.25 -7.28
N GLY A 186 -17.66 5.69 -6.64
CA GLY A 186 -16.81 4.84 -5.79
C GLY A 186 -17.32 4.66 -4.35
N PHE A 187 -18.28 5.48 -3.92
CA PHE A 187 -18.77 5.53 -2.55
C PHE A 187 -20.28 5.72 -2.52
N ASP A 188 -20.93 5.25 -1.46
CA ASP A 188 -22.31 5.63 -1.19
C ASP A 188 -22.43 7.13 -0.86
N PRO A 189 -23.59 7.77 -1.10
CA PRO A 189 -23.72 9.22 -1.01
C PRO A 189 -23.31 9.80 0.35
N LEU A 190 -23.62 9.12 1.45
CA LEU A 190 -23.27 9.58 2.79
C LEU A 190 -21.77 9.45 3.06
N LEU A 191 -21.11 8.38 2.60
CA LEU A 191 -19.66 8.25 2.70
C LEU A 191 -18.95 9.30 1.83
N ALA A 192 -19.44 9.54 0.61
CA ALA A 192 -18.92 10.61 -0.25
C ALA A 192 -19.01 11.98 0.44
N LYS A 193 -20.12 12.27 1.11
CA LYS A 193 -20.30 13.50 1.91
C LYS A 193 -19.33 13.55 3.11
N ALA A 194 -19.10 12.43 3.79
CA ALA A 194 -18.17 12.36 4.90
C ALA A 194 -16.71 12.61 4.47
N LEU A 195 -16.33 12.17 3.27
CA LEU A 195 -14.99 12.33 2.68
C LEU A 195 -14.81 13.65 1.92
N ALA A 196 -15.88 14.36 1.58
CA ALA A 196 -15.83 15.62 0.83
C ALA A 196 -14.84 16.67 1.37
N PRO A 197 -14.65 16.84 2.71
CA PRO A 197 -13.71 17.83 3.25
C PRO A 197 -12.25 17.64 2.84
N VAL A 198 -11.82 16.41 2.53
CA VAL A 198 -10.44 16.15 2.07
C VAL A 198 -10.29 16.20 0.55
N GLY A 199 -11.41 16.36 -0.16
CA GLY A 199 -11.51 16.36 -1.62
C GLY A 199 -11.11 15.03 -2.24
N CYS A 200 -11.18 14.98 -3.57
CA CYS A 200 -10.74 13.82 -4.32
C CYS A 200 -9.86 14.20 -5.50
N LYS A 201 -8.65 13.62 -5.52
CA LYS A 201 -7.75 13.68 -6.66
C LYS A 201 -7.95 12.49 -7.58
N ARG A 202 -7.92 11.27 -7.03
CA ARG A 202 -8.11 10.03 -7.77
C ARG A 202 -8.60 8.91 -6.86
N LEU A 203 -9.33 7.95 -7.43
CA LEU A 203 -9.65 6.70 -6.79
C LEU A 203 -9.15 5.55 -7.66
N VAL A 204 -8.28 4.72 -7.11
CA VAL A 204 -7.81 3.49 -7.75
C VAL A 204 -8.29 2.29 -6.96
N ARG A 205 -8.69 1.21 -7.64
CA ARG A 205 -9.29 0.03 -7.00
C ARG A 205 -8.82 -1.26 -7.63
N ALA A 206 -8.76 -2.32 -6.83
CA ALA A 206 -8.54 -3.67 -7.28
C ALA A 206 -9.46 -4.63 -6.52
N THR A 207 -9.79 -5.76 -7.14
CA THR A 207 -10.60 -6.81 -6.51
C THR A 207 -9.78 -8.09 -6.44
N TYR A 208 -9.82 -8.72 -5.28
CA TYR A 208 -9.15 -9.97 -4.97
C TYR A 208 -10.18 -11.06 -4.69
N THR A 209 -9.81 -12.30 -4.97
CA THR A 209 -10.50 -13.50 -4.50
C THR A 209 -9.60 -14.25 -3.53
N ASP A 210 -10.18 -14.93 -2.55
CA ASP A 210 -9.42 -15.83 -1.67
C ASP A 210 -9.01 -17.12 -2.41
N ALA A 211 -8.13 -17.90 -1.77
CA ALA A 211 -7.63 -19.17 -2.30
C ALA A 211 -8.72 -20.18 -2.66
N THR A 212 -9.88 -20.14 -1.98
CA THR A 212 -11.00 -21.05 -2.22
C THR A 212 -12.00 -20.53 -3.25
N SER A 213 -11.80 -19.29 -3.73
CA SER A 213 -12.75 -18.60 -4.62
C SER A 213 -14.17 -18.50 -4.06
N THR A 214 -14.29 -18.39 -2.74
CA THR A 214 -15.57 -18.27 -2.02
C THR A 214 -15.83 -16.86 -1.52
N SER A 215 -14.78 -16.04 -1.34
CA SER A 215 -14.89 -14.63 -1.00
C SER A 215 -14.21 -13.73 -2.02
N VAL A 216 -14.77 -12.54 -2.18
CA VAL A 216 -14.21 -11.45 -2.96
C VAL A 216 -14.03 -10.22 -2.09
N THR A 217 -12.92 -9.51 -2.28
CA THR A 217 -12.62 -8.28 -1.55
C THR A 217 -12.14 -7.20 -2.50
N THR A 218 -12.87 -6.09 -2.57
CA THR A 218 -12.41 -4.88 -3.26
C THR A 218 -11.57 -4.07 -2.28
N VAL A 219 -10.39 -3.63 -2.72
CA VAL A 219 -9.57 -2.61 -2.06
C VAL A 219 -9.58 -1.34 -2.90
N GLY A 220 -9.62 -0.19 -2.24
CA GLY A 220 -9.51 1.11 -2.90
C GLY A 220 -8.58 2.06 -2.16
N LEU A 221 -7.89 2.89 -2.94
CA LEU A 221 -7.06 3.98 -2.44
C LEU A 221 -7.62 5.29 -3.00
N LEU A 222 -8.22 6.08 -2.12
CA LEU A 222 -8.68 7.43 -2.41
C LEU A 222 -7.52 8.39 -2.16
N VAL A 223 -6.92 8.91 -3.23
CA VAL A 223 -5.95 9.99 -3.16
C VAL A 223 -6.69 11.32 -2.99
N THR A 224 -6.39 12.05 -1.93
CA THR A 224 -7.08 13.27 -1.53
C THR A 224 -6.33 14.53 -1.97
N THR A 225 -7.00 15.67 -1.97
CA THR A 225 -6.38 16.98 -2.24
C THR A 225 -5.92 17.67 -0.96
N SER A 226 -6.28 17.15 0.21
CA SER A 226 -5.95 17.72 1.51
C SER A 226 -4.47 17.55 1.88
N GLY A 227 -3.95 18.52 2.62
CA GLY A 227 -2.68 18.38 3.34
C GLY A 227 -2.83 17.67 4.70
N PRO A 228 -1.74 17.61 5.49
CA PRO A 228 -1.68 16.88 6.76
C PRO A 228 -2.74 17.27 7.78
N THR A 229 -3.03 18.57 7.91
CA THR A 229 -4.01 19.07 8.87
C THR A 229 -5.43 18.57 8.57
N GLY A 230 -5.85 18.59 7.30
CA GLY A 230 -7.18 18.10 6.93
C GLY A 230 -7.28 16.57 7.01
N MET A 231 -6.19 15.83 6.72
CA MET A 231 -6.17 14.37 6.91
C MET A 231 -6.28 13.99 8.40
N ARG A 232 -5.56 14.70 9.29
CA ARG A 232 -5.71 14.51 10.74
C ARG A 232 -7.11 14.85 11.24
N ALA A 233 -7.69 15.96 10.75
CA ALA A 233 -9.05 16.33 11.11
C ALA A 233 -10.08 15.28 10.68
N LEU A 234 -9.95 14.74 9.46
CA LEU A 234 -10.78 13.64 8.98
C LEU A 234 -10.61 12.39 9.86
N HIS A 235 -9.37 12.03 10.18
CA HIS A 235 -9.06 10.88 11.04
C HIS A 235 -9.73 11.02 12.41
N GLN A 236 -9.56 12.17 13.07
CA GLN A 236 -10.20 12.44 14.37
C GLN A 236 -11.72 12.35 14.27
N ARG A 237 -12.31 12.91 13.22
CA ARG A 237 -13.76 12.84 13.01
C ARG A 237 -14.26 11.39 12.89
N PHE A 238 -13.61 10.57 12.07
CA PHE A 238 -13.99 9.15 11.92
C PHE A 238 -13.87 8.40 13.24
N MET A 239 -12.81 8.65 14.02
CA MET A 239 -12.61 8.03 15.33
C MET A 239 -13.64 8.47 16.36
N THR A 240 -13.95 9.77 16.46
CA THR A 240 -14.89 10.31 17.44
C THR A 240 -16.34 9.97 17.11
N GLU A 241 -16.74 10.06 15.84
CA GLU A 241 -18.11 9.80 15.39
C GLU A 241 -18.34 8.33 14.95
N LYS A 242 -17.32 7.46 15.04
CA LYS A 242 -17.39 6.05 14.64
C LYS A 242 -17.89 5.82 13.22
N LEU A 243 -17.44 6.69 12.30
CA LEU A 243 -17.95 6.69 10.92
C LEU A 243 -17.53 5.46 10.12
N ASP A 244 -16.41 4.83 10.47
CA ASP A 244 -15.94 3.58 9.87
C ASP A 244 -16.72 2.34 10.32
N GLU A 245 -17.55 2.45 11.37
CA GLU A 245 -18.39 1.38 11.89
C GLU A 245 -19.84 1.45 11.37
N ARG A 246 -20.22 2.56 10.72
CA ARG A 246 -21.59 2.81 10.25
C ARG A 246 -21.90 2.10 8.92
N THR A 247 -22.98 1.32 8.90
CA THR A 247 -23.46 0.58 7.71
C THR A 247 -23.90 1.47 6.54
N ASP A 248 -24.32 2.71 6.81
CA ASP A 248 -24.70 3.71 5.81
C ASP A 248 -23.52 4.50 5.22
N LEU A 249 -22.29 4.23 5.72
CA LEU A 249 -21.04 4.83 5.27
C LEU A 249 -20.10 3.79 4.66
N MET A 250 -20.66 2.83 3.92
CA MET A 250 -19.90 1.74 3.34
C MET A 250 -19.29 2.11 1.97
N PRO A 251 -18.04 1.70 1.68
CA PRO A 251 -17.44 1.86 0.34
C PRO A 251 -18.10 0.96 -0.70
N ARG A 252 -18.08 1.38 -1.97
CA ARG A 252 -18.60 0.54 -3.07
C ARG A 252 -17.55 -0.45 -3.55
N ALA A 253 -18.01 -1.68 -3.78
CA ALA A 253 -17.22 -2.72 -4.42
C ALA A 253 -16.92 -2.39 -5.90
N TYR A 254 -15.93 -3.09 -6.47
CA TYR A 254 -15.66 -3.08 -7.89
C TYR A 254 -15.99 -4.45 -8.49
N ALA A 255 -17.20 -4.55 -9.04
CA ALA A 255 -17.76 -5.76 -9.64
C ALA A 255 -17.33 -5.92 -11.11
N ALA A 256 -16.13 -6.44 -11.33
CA ALA A 256 -15.63 -6.68 -12.68
C ALA A 256 -16.39 -7.83 -13.37
N LYS A 257 -16.99 -7.54 -14.53
CA LYS A 257 -17.68 -8.54 -15.36
C LYS A 257 -16.72 -9.65 -15.79
N GLY A 258 -17.23 -10.86 -15.92
CA GLY A 258 -16.44 -12.03 -16.31
C GLY A 258 -15.46 -12.53 -15.25
N THR A 259 -15.61 -12.09 -13.99
CA THR A 259 -14.80 -12.54 -12.85
C THR A 259 -15.71 -13.05 -11.72
N ALA A 260 -15.13 -13.66 -10.68
CA ALA A 260 -15.86 -14.05 -9.46
C ALA A 260 -16.53 -12.86 -8.75
N ALA A 261 -16.11 -11.62 -9.02
CA ALA A 261 -16.72 -10.42 -8.47
C ALA A 261 -17.90 -9.88 -9.30
N ALA A 262 -18.32 -10.56 -10.38
CA ALA A 262 -19.36 -10.03 -11.28
C ALA A 262 -20.69 -9.75 -10.56
N GLY A 263 -21.03 -10.55 -9.54
CA GLY A 263 -22.21 -10.35 -8.70
C GLY A 263 -21.99 -9.46 -7.48
N PHE A 264 -20.79 -8.93 -7.25
CA PHE A 264 -20.42 -8.22 -6.01
C PHE A 264 -20.86 -6.75 -6.01
N GLY A 265 -22.18 -6.53 -6.05
CA GLY A 265 -22.81 -5.21 -6.06
C GLY A 265 -23.09 -4.64 -4.67
N ASP A 266 -24.01 -3.67 -4.61
CA ASP A 266 -24.31 -2.93 -3.38
C ASP A 266 -24.87 -3.81 -2.26
N ASP A 267 -25.73 -4.77 -2.62
CA ASP A 267 -26.41 -5.68 -1.70
C ASP A 267 -25.54 -6.87 -1.24
N GLN A 268 -24.37 -7.06 -1.86
CA GLN A 268 -23.47 -8.19 -1.58
C GLN A 268 -22.34 -7.84 -0.62
N ARG A 269 -22.21 -6.56 -0.25
CA ARG A 269 -21.19 -6.10 0.71
C ARG A 269 -21.49 -6.63 2.10
N ALA A 270 -20.53 -7.33 2.68
CA ALA A 270 -20.70 -8.06 3.94
C ALA A 270 -19.87 -7.47 5.07
N SER A 271 -18.62 -7.08 4.79
CA SER A 271 -17.77 -6.42 5.77
C SER A 271 -16.85 -5.40 5.11
N TRP A 272 -16.50 -4.35 5.83
CA TRP A 272 -15.66 -3.28 5.29
C TRP A 272 -14.70 -2.72 6.33
N ARG A 273 -13.64 -2.08 5.84
CA ARG A 273 -12.70 -1.32 6.68
C ARG A 273 -12.35 -0.02 5.97
N ILE A 274 -12.25 1.07 6.73
CA ILE A 274 -11.77 2.37 6.24
C ILE A 274 -10.57 2.77 7.10
N ARG A 275 -9.48 3.18 6.46
CA ARG A 275 -8.24 3.63 7.10
C ARG A 275 -7.86 4.98 6.53
N ILE A 276 -7.82 5.98 7.39
CA ILE A 276 -7.36 7.33 7.04
C ILE A 276 -5.87 7.39 7.37
N LEU A 277 -5.03 7.50 6.34
CA LEU A 277 -3.59 7.68 6.52
C LEU A 277 -3.36 9.16 6.84
N THR A 278 -2.69 9.44 7.95
CA THR A 278 -2.38 10.82 8.39
C THR A 278 -0.97 11.24 7.97
N ASP A 279 -0.16 10.28 7.56
CA ASP A 279 1.19 10.39 7.00
C ASP A 279 1.20 10.55 5.46
N ALA A 280 0.06 10.32 4.80
CA ALA A 280 -0.11 10.49 3.35
C ALA A 280 -1.54 10.97 3.02
N PRO A 281 -1.78 11.63 1.87
CA PRO A 281 -3.10 12.09 1.45
C PRO A 281 -3.94 10.93 0.88
N VAL A 282 -4.11 9.84 1.64
CA VAL A 282 -4.81 8.63 1.20
C VAL A 282 -5.82 8.16 2.24
N VAL A 283 -7.04 7.85 1.76
CA VAL A 283 -8.00 7.01 2.49
C VAL A 283 -8.01 5.64 1.82
N LEU A 284 -7.53 4.63 2.54
CA LEU A 284 -7.60 3.24 2.12
C LEU A 284 -8.93 2.66 2.59
N TYR A 285 -9.55 1.84 1.76
CA TYR A 285 -10.66 1.02 2.21
C TYR A 285 -10.62 -0.37 1.64
N THR A 286 -11.28 -1.29 2.32
CA THR A 286 -11.62 -2.62 1.81
C THR A 286 -13.10 -2.91 2.02
N VAL A 287 -13.68 -3.70 1.12
CA VAL A 287 -15.03 -4.23 1.28
C VAL A 287 -15.05 -5.66 0.74
N SER A 288 -15.49 -6.59 1.58
CA SER A 288 -15.55 -8.02 1.31
C SER A 288 -16.99 -8.52 1.20
N GLY A 289 -17.18 -9.59 0.45
CA GLY A 289 -18.46 -10.25 0.22
C GLY A 289 -18.28 -11.67 -0.30
N PHE A 290 -19.39 -12.38 -0.45
CA PHE A 290 -19.38 -13.74 -0.99
C PHE A 290 -19.25 -13.72 -2.52
N ALA A 291 -18.42 -14.61 -3.06
CA ALA A 291 -18.17 -14.72 -4.49
C ALA A 291 -19.40 -15.23 -5.29
N ASP A 292 -20.35 -15.90 -4.62
CA ASP A 292 -21.57 -16.40 -5.24
C ASP A 292 -22.67 -15.34 -5.41
N GLY A 293 -22.40 -14.09 -5.02
CA GLY A 293 -23.30 -12.96 -5.24
C GLY A 293 -24.53 -12.95 -4.32
N ARG A 294 -24.58 -13.79 -3.28
CA ARG A 294 -25.69 -13.77 -2.31
C ARG A 294 -25.79 -12.42 -1.60
N LYS A 295 -27.02 -11.95 -1.39
CA LYS A 295 -27.30 -10.74 -0.62
C LYS A 295 -26.91 -10.92 0.84
N VAL A 296 -26.37 -9.87 1.44
CA VAL A 296 -26.10 -9.80 2.88
C VAL A 296 -27.02 -8.76 3.51
N THR A 297 -27.81 -9.20 4.49
CA THR A 297 -28.82 -8.36 5.15
C THR A 297 -28.32 -7.68 6.42
N ASP A 298 -27.23 -8.18 6.99
CA ASP A 298 -26.63 -7.67 8.23
C ASP A 298 -25.11 -7.51 8.03
N PRO A 299 -24.67 -6.50 7.25
CA PRO A 299 -23.26 -6.23 7.06
C PRO A 299 -22.66 -5.63 8.33
N GLN A 300 -21.40 -5.96 8.64
CA GLN A 300 -20.71 -5.47 9.83
C GLN A 300 -19.33 -4.91 9.49
N SER A 301 -18.88 -3.90 10.23
CA SER A 301 -17.52 -3.40 10.08
C SER A 301 -16.52 -4.54 10.34
N ALA A 302 -15.35 -4.48 9.71
CA ALA A 302 -14.31 -5.49 9.93
C ALA A 302 -13.85 -5.48 11.40
N GLY A 303 -13.94 -4.34 12.08
CA GLY A 303 -13.68 -4.23 13.51
C GLY A 303 -14.61 -5.11 14.33
N GLU A 304 -15.92 -5.03 14.10
CA GLU A 304 -16.94 -5.84 14.78
C GLU A 304 -16.90 -7.31 14.35
N ALA A 305 -16.81 -7.57 13.05
CA ALA A 305 -16.80 -8.92 12.49
C ALA A 305 -15.57 -9.75 12.89
N THR A 306 -14.50 -9.11 13.39
CA THR A 306 -13.29 -9.80 13.88
C THR A 306 -13.21 -9.87 15.40
N GLN A 307 -14.21 -9.38 16.13
CA GLN A 307 -14.25 -9.51 17.58
C GLN A 307 -14.35 -10.97 18.01
N ARG A 308 -13.70 -11.30 19.13
CA ARG A 308 -13.79 -12.63 19.72
C ARG A 308 -15.25 -12.94 20.06
N GLY A 309 -15.75 -14.07 19.57
CA GLY A 309 -17.12 -14.52 19.83
C GLY A 309 -18.17 -13.89 18.93
N ALA A 310 -17.79 -13.07 17.93
CA ALA A 310 -18.72 -12.60 16.91
C ALA A 310 -19.29 -13.78 16.10
N THR A 311 -20.61 -13.85 15.99
CA THR A 311 -21.34 -14.96 15.35
C THR A 311 -22.14 -14.54 14.12
N SER A 312 -21.99 -13.30 13.66
CA SER A 312 -22.62 -12.83 12.43
C SER A 312 -22.11 -13.58 11.21
N ALA A 313 -22.87 -13.55 10.10
CA ALA A 313 -22.44 -14.19 8.86
C ALA A 313 -21.07 -13.67 8.35
N PRO A 314 -20.79 -12.35 8.34
CA PRO A 314 -19.46 -11.84 7.97
C PRO A 314 -18.33 -12.29 8.92
N ALA A 315 -18.62 -12.48 10.21
CA ALA A 315 -17.65 -12.95 11.20
C ALA A 315 -17.29 -14.43 10.98
N GLN A 316 -18.31 -15.29 10.93
CA GLN A 316 -18.12 -16.74 10.82
C GLN A 316 -17.54 -17.18 9.46
N SER A 317 -17.84 -16.43 8.40
CA SER A 317 -17.25 -16.66 7.07
C SER A 317 -15.82 -16.11 6.94
N GLY A 318 -15.33 -15.35 7.92
CA GLY A 318 -14.01 -14.75 7.87
C GLY A 318 -13.89 -13.53 6.94
N LEU A 319 -15.00 -12.99 6.44
CA LEU A 319 -15.02 -11.80 5.57
C LEU A 319 -14.49 -10.54 6.26
N GLY A 320 -14.71 -10.42 7.57
CA GLY A 320 -14.08 -9.35 8.36
C GLY A 320 -12.55 -9.48 8.41
N ASN A 321 -12.03 -10.70 8.52
CA ASN A 321 -10.60 -10.96 8.49
C ASN A 321 -10.03 -10.66 7.10
N ASP A 322 -10.68 -11.09 6.02
CA ASP A 322 -10.27 -10.76 4.64
C ASP A 322 -10.14 -9.24 4.43
N ALA A 323 -11.17 -8.48 4.82
CA ALA A 323 -11.17 -7.02 4.70
C ALA A 323 -10.02 -6.39 5.51
N ARG A 324 -9.80 -6.87 6.74
CA ARG A 324 -8.73 -6.39 7.64
C ARG A 324 -7.34 -6.68 7.07
N SER A 325 -7.08 -7.94 6.72
CA SER A 325 -5.80 -8.43 6.22
C SER A 325 -5.36 -7.75 4.92
N ILE A 326 -6.27 -7.66 3.94
CA ILE A 326 -5.95 -7.01 2.66
C ILE A 326 -5.68 -5.51 2.89
N ALA A 327 -6.42 -4.86 3.78
CA ALA A 327 -6.19 -3.46 4.11
C ALA A 327 -4.78 -3.26 4.71
N ASP A 328 -4.39 -4.07 5.68
CA ASP A 328 -3.09 -3.96 6.35
C ASP A 328 -1.93 -4.30 5.37
N ALA A 329 -2.11 -5.29 4.50
CA ALA A 329 -1.12 -5.64 3.48
C ALA A 329 -0.92 -4.50 2.45
N ILE A 330 -2.01 -3.95 1.91
CA ILE A 330 -1.95 -2.86 0.92
C ILE A 330 -1.45 -1.55 1.55
N GLU A 331 -1.82 -1.24 2.80
CA GLU A 331 -1.25 -0.11 3.53
C GLU A 331 0.27 -0.22 3.64
N ALA A 332 0.77 -1.40 4.01
CA ALA A 332 2.20 -1.65 4.13
C ALA A 332 2.93 -1.58 2.77
N ILE A 333 2.31 -2.09 1.70
CA ILE A 333 2.82 -1.98 0.33
C ILE A 333 2.90 -0.51 -0.10
N PHE A 334 1.82 0.24 0.10
CA PHE A 334 1.76 1.65 -0.26
C PHE A 334 2.83 2.45 0.46
N ARG A 335 2.97 2.30 1.78
CA ARG A 335 4.04 2.98 2.54
C ARG A 335 5.43 2.63 2.03
N ARG A 336 5.71 1.37 1.72
CA ARG A 336 7.00 0.97 1.14
C ARG A 336 7.26 1.65 -0.20
N ALA A 337 6.27 1.66 -1.10
CA ALA A 337 6.38 2.33 -2.39
C ALA A 337 6.67 3.83 -2.25
N LEU A 338 6.16 4.48 -1.20
CA LEU A 338 6.47 5.88 -0.92
C LEU A 338 7.90 6.10 -0.41
N SER A 339 8.52 5.11 0.24
CA SER A 339 9.90 5.20 0.74
C SER A 339 10.95 4.96 -0.33
N THR A 340 10.70 4.07 -1.31
CA THR A 340 11.71 3.66 -2.30
C THR A 340 12.00 4.73 -3.37
N VAL A 341 11.03 5.59 -3.70
CA VAL A 341 11.23 6.66 -4.69
C VAL A 341 12.11 7.78 -4.15
N THR A 342 12.07 8.02 -2.84
CA THR A 342 12.93 8.98 -2.16
C THR A 342 14.41 8.60 -2.32
N GLU A 343 14.77 7.31 -2.28
CA GLU A 343 16.15 6.84 -2.42
C GLU A 343 16.70 6.89 -3.87
N THR A 344 15.84 6.86 -4.89
CA THR A 344 16.31 6.88 -6.30
C THR A 344 16.55 8.30 -6.81
N THR A 345 16.09 9.31 -6.08
CA THR A 345 16.23 10.73 -6.47
C THR A 345 17.35 11.44 -5.68
N SER A 346 17.96 10.77 -4.71
CA SER A 346 19.14 11.24 -3.94
C SER A 346 20.46 10.82 -4.59
#